data_AF-A0A6G0YTT2-F1
#
_entry.id   AF-A0A6G0YTT2-F1
#
_cell.length_a   1.000
_cell.length_b   1.000
_cell.length_c   1.000
_cell.angle_alpha   90.00
_cell.angle_beta   90.00
_cell.angle_gamma   90.00
#
_symmetry.space_group_name_H-M   'P 1'
#
loop_
_entity.id
_entity.type
_entity.pdbx_description
1 polymer ?
#
loop_
_entity_poly.entity_id
_entity_poly.type
_entity_poly.pdbx_seq_one_letter_code
_entity_poly.pdbx_strand_id
1 'polypeptide(L)' 'MLKISWTEKVTNKEVLDKIKEQRQIWKKIQSRRSKMIGHILRYESLLKKIIEGDVEGHIARGRQRAEYMI' A
#
# COMPACT_ATOMS: atom_id res chain seq x y z
N MET A 1 11.32 -14.85 -22.69
CA MET A 1 9.88 -15.16 -22.72
C MET A 1 9.71 -16.58 -23.27
N LEU A 2 8.86 -17.42 -22.66
CA LEU A 2 8.65 -18.79 -23.15
C LEU A 2 7.89 -18.72 -24.49
N LYS A 3 8.44 -19.34 -25.54
CA LYS A 3 7.84 -19.38 -26.90
C LYS A 3 6.73 -20.43 -27.00
N ILE A 4 5.72 -20.34 -26.14
CA ILE A 4 4.61 -21.29 -26.09
C ILE A 4 3.59 -20.91 -27.17
N SER A 5 3.21 -21.85 -28.04
CA SER A 5 2.14 -21.63 -29.00
C SER A 5 0.79 -21.58 -28.30
N TRP A 6 -0.10 -20.71 -28.78
CA TRP A 6 -1.47 -20.61 -28.26
C TRP A 6 -2.28 -21.91 -28.49
N THR A 7 -1.91 -22.71 -29.49
CA THR A 7 -2.53 -24.01 -29.78
C THR A 7 -2.17 -25.11 -28.77
N GLU A 8 -1.06 -24.97 -28.05
CA GLU A 8 -0.62 -25.96 -27.04
C GLU A 8 -1.53 -25.96 -25.79
N LYS A 9 -2.35 -24.92 -25.59
CA LYS A 9 -3.30 -24.78 -24.47
C LYS A 9 -2.68 -25.09 -23.08
N VAL A 10 -1.42 -24.68 -22.88
CA VAL A 10 -0.66 -24.91 -21.64
C VAL A 10 -1.28 -24.14 -20.48
N THR A 11 -1.37 -24.77 -19.31
CA THR A 11 -1.95 -24.14 -18.12
C THR A 11 -1.01 -23.13 -17.47
N ASN A 12 -1.56 -22.13 -16.78
CA ASN A 12 -0.78 -21.12 -16.05
C ASN A 12 0.18 -21.73 -15.01
N LYS A 13 -0.16 -22.91 -14.45
CA LYS A 13 0.70 -23.62 -13.51
C LYS A 13 1.95 -24.14 -14.22
N GLU A 14 1.78 -24.82 -15.36
CA GLU A 14 2.89 -25.34 -16.15
C GLU A 14 3.78 -24.24 -16.70
N VAL A 15 3.18 -23.12 -17.13
CA VAL A 15 3.95 -21.93 -17.53
C VAL A 15 4.80 -21.42 -16.38
N LEU A 16 4.23 -21.31 -15.18
CA LEU A 16 4.95 -20.84 -13.99
C LEU A 16 6.09 -21.79 -13.60
N ASP A 17 5.85 -23.10 -13.66
CA ASP A 17 6.86 -24.12 -13.37
C ASP A 17 8.02 -24.07 -14.40
N LYS A 18 7.72 -23.83 -15.69
CA LYS A 18 8.73 -23.64 -16.74
C LYS A 18 9.58 -22.39 -16.55
N ILE A 19 9.00 -21.29 -16.05
CA ILE A 19 9.73 -20.05 -15.75
C ILE A 19 10.61 -20.22 -14.50
N LYS A 20 10.35 -21.24 -13.67
CA LYS A 20 11.01 -21.49 -12.38
C LYS A 20 10.95 -20.28 -11.44
N GLU A 21 9.92 -19.46 -11.59
CA GLU A 21 9.67 -18.32 -10.72
C GLU A 21 8.83 -18.75 -9.51
N GLN A 22 9.19 -18.23 -8.34
CA GLN A 22 8.39 -18.43 -7.14
C GLN A 22 7.09 -17.63 -7.21
N ARG A 23 5.98 -18.20 -6.70
CA ARG A 23 4.70 -17.50 -6.60
C ARG A 23 4.82 -16.24 -5.74
N GLN A 24 4.79 -15.07 -6.39
CA GLN A 24 4.87 -13.77 -5.72
C GLN A 24 3.49 -13.19 -5.34
N ILE A 25 2.39 -13.94 -5.50
CA ILE A 25 1.02 -13.40 -5.28
C ILE A 25 0.88 -12.86 -3.86
N TRP A 26 1.25 -13.66 -2.86
CA TRP A 26 1.16 -13.26 -1.45
C TRP A 26 1.99 -12.01 -1.15
N LYS A 27 3.25 -11.99 -1.60
CA LYS A 27 4.16 -10.83 -1.45
C LYS A 27 3.60 -9.57 -2.12
N LYS A 28 2.99 -9.71 -3.31
CA LYS A 28 2.34 -8.60 -4.02
C LYS A 28 1.12 -8.07 -3.27
N ILE A 29 0.27 -8.96 -2.72
CA ILE A 29 -0.89 -8.58 -1.89
C ILE A 29 -0.41 -7.83 -0.65
N GLN A 30 0.56 -8.38 0.08
CA GLN A 30 1.12 -7.77 1.27
C GLN A 30 1.71 -6.38 0.97
N SER A 31 2.48 -6.25 -0.11
CA SER A 31 3.04 -4.95 -0.54
C SER A 31 1.95 -3.93 -0.87
N ARG A 32 0.88 -4.34 -1.58
CA ARG A 32 -0.25 -3.46 -1.89
C ARG A 32 -0.99 -3.02 -0.62
N ARG A 33 -1.22 -3.93 0.31
CA ARG A 33 -1.85 -3.63 1.61
C ARG A 33 -1.01 -2.64 2.42
N SER A 34 0.30 -2.84 2.52
CA SER A 34 1.19 -1.90 3.21
C SER A 34 1.21 -0.52 2.55
N LYS A 35 1.19 -0.46 1.21
CA LYS A 35 1.09 0.82 0.49
C LYS A 35 -0.23 1.53 0.80
N MET A 36 -1.36 0.81 0.77
CA MET A 36 -2.67 1.36 1.12
C MET A 36 -2.68 1.93 2.54
N ILE A 37 -2.17 1.19 3.53
CA ILE A 37 -2.03 1.67 4.91
C ILE A 37 -1.16 2.93 4.94
N GLY A 38 -0.01 2.91 4.26
CA GLY A 38 0.86 4.09 4.19
C GLY A 38 0.22 5.29 3.49
N HIS A 39 -0.71 5.08 2.55
CA HIS A 39 -1.49 6.18 1.95
C HIS A 39 -2.52 6.74 2.93
N ILE A 40 -3.26 5.86 3.61
CA ILE A 40 -4.22 6.24 4.67
C ILE A 40 -3.50 7.07 5.72
N LEU A 41 -2.38 6.57 6.26
CA LEU A 41 -1.61 7.27 7.31
C LEU A 41 -1.03 8.63 6.86
N ARG A 42 -0.76 8.82 5.55
CA ARG A 42 -0.17 10.08 5.05
C ARG A 42 -1.19 11.12 4.62
N TYR A 43 -2.32 10.70 4.08
CA TYR A 43 -3.31 11.60 3.50
C TYR A 43 -4.59 11.73 4.32
N GLU A 44 -4.90 10.77 5.20
CA GLU A 44 -6.03 10.93 6.10
C GLU A 44 -5.66 11.85 7.25
N SER A 45 -6.07 13.11 7.09
CA SER A 45 -6.33 14.05 8.19
C SER A 45 -7.20 13.44 9.29
N LEU A 46 -7.84 12.29 9.07
CA LEU A 46 -8.63 11.57 10.06
C LEU A 46 -7.80 11.07 11.23
N LEU A 47 -6.63 10.47 11.02
CA LEU A 47 -5.79 10.03 12.15
C LEU A 47 -5.29 11.24 12.96
N LYS A 48 -4.97 12.32 12.25
CA LYS A 48 -4.60 13.61 12.83
C LYS A 48 -5.76 14.28 13.59
N LYS A 49 -6.97 14.25 13.04
CA LYS A 49 -8.20 14.78 13.64
C LYS A 49 -8.65 13.98 14.85
N ILE A 50 -8.58 12.64 14.77
CA ILE A 50 -9.06 11.73 15.82
C ILE A 50 -8.04 11.59 16.94
N ILE A 51 -6.75 11.42 16.62
CA ILE A 51 -5.69 11.18 17.62
C ILE A 51 -5.03 12.48 18.09
N GLU A 52 -4.72 13.41 17.17
CA GLU A 52 -4.04 14.67 17.53
C GLU A 52 -5.03 15.80 17.89
N GLY A 53 -6.35 15.61 17.67
CA GLY A 53 -7.35 16.62 17.98
C GLY A 53 -7.26 17.87 17.09
N ASP A 54 -7.16 17.70 15.77
CA ASP A 54 -7.09 18.82 14.83
C ASP A 54 -8.41 19.62 14.82
N VAL A 55 -8.43 20.74 15.55
CA VAL A 55 -9.55 21.70 15.62
C VAL A 55 -9.54 22.57 14.36
N GLU A 56 -10.71 22.84 13.77
CA GLU A 56 -10.82 23.71 12.58
C GLU A 56 -10.22 25.11 12.83
N GLY A 57 -9.13 25.42 12.12
CA GLY A 57 -8.49 26.73 12.13
C GLY A 57 -7.05 26.68 11.63
N HIS A 58 -6.69 27.49 10.64
CA HIS A 58 -5.30 27.56 10.19
C HIS A 58 -4.42 28.27 11.24
N ILE A 59 -3.51 27.53 11.86
CA ILE A 59 -2.49 28.10 12.72
C ILE A 59 -1.55 28.97 11.86
N ALA A 60 -1.41 30.25 12.21
CA ALA A 60 -0.49 31.16 11.54
C ALA A 60 0.96 30.61 11.56
N ARG A 61 1.69 30.76 10.44
CA ARG A 61 3.09 30.30 10.34
C ARG A 61 3.92 30.89 11.48
N GLY A 62 4.65 30.04 12.21
CA GLY A 62 5.51 30.45 13.33
C GLY A 62 4.90 30.28 14.73
N ARG A 63 3.62 29.92 14.86
CA ARG A 63 3.04 29.58 16.17
C ARG A 63 3.38 28.13 16.51
N GLN A 64 3.90 27.90 17.72
CA GLN A 64 4.17 26.54 18.22
C GLN A 64 2.89 25.72 18.25
N ARG A 65 2.98 24.43 17.90
CA ARG A 65 1.86 23.50 18.06
C ARG A 65 1.53 23.44 19.55
N ALA A 66 0.25 23.56 19.89
CA ALA A 66 -0.19 23.18 21.23
C ALA A 66 0.00 21.66 21.34
N GLU A 67 0.98 21.22 22.11
CA GLU A 67 1.07 19.83 22.51
C GLU A 67 -0.05 19.59 23.53
N TYR A 68 -1.03 18.78 23.16
CA TYR A 68 -1.91 18.21 24.16
C TYR A 68 -1.09 17.22 24.98
N MET A 69 -0.94 17.49 26.27
CA MET A 69 -0.51 16.50 27.25
C MET A 69 -1.60 15.42 27.31
N ILE A 70 -1.16 14.16 27.28
CA ILE A 70 -1.92 12.90 27.27
C ILE A 70 -3.21 12.96 28.10
#